data_AF-A0A3N5UG84-F1
#
_entry.id   AF-A0A3N5UG84-F1
#
_cell.length_a   1.000
_cell.length_b   1.000
_cell.length_c   1.000
_cell.angle_alpha   90.00
_cell.angle_beta   90.00
_cell.angle_gamma   90.00
#
_symmetry.space_group_name_H-M   'P 1'
#
loop_
_entity.id
_entity.type
_entity.pdbx_description
1 polymer ?
#
loop_
_entity_poly.entity_id
_entity_poly.type
_entity_poly.pdbx_seq_one_letter_code
_entity_poly.pdbx_strand_id
1 'polypeptide(L)' 'METVQFRTKIKNGVIEVPKKYQGKFKDNVRVILVAESTKAKAADYLNELMAHPLKMKGFRPLSREEAHARR' A
#
# COMPACT_ATOMS: atom_id res chain seq x y z
N MET A 1 17.02 15.21 16.83
CA MET A 1 16.18 15.48 15.65
C MET A 1 15.01 14.51 15.71
N GLU A 2 13.77 14.99 15.89
CA GLU A 2 12.58 14.14 16.07
C GLU A 2 11.73 14.17 14.80
N THR A 3 11.37 13.00 14.28
CA THR A 3 10.49 12.87 13.11
C THR A 3 9.14 12.38 13.59
N VAL A 4 8.08 13.12 13.28
CA VAL A 4 6.71 12.75 13.63
C VAL A 4 5.94 12.46 12.34
N GLN A 5 5.42 11.25 12.23
CA GLN A 5 4.52 10.86 11.13
C GLN A 5 3.09 10.80 11.66
N PHE A 6 2.17 11.47 10.95
CA PHE A 6 0.74 11.42 11.25
C PHE A 6 -0.08 11.44 9.97
N ARG A 7 -1.30 10.93 10.04
CA ARG A 7 -2.29 11.00 8.96
C ARG A 7 -3.36 12.03 9.34
N THR A 8 -3.64 12.96 8.45
CA THR A 8 -4.70 13.97 8.62
C THR A 8 -5.42 14.19 7.30
N LYS A 9 -6.58 14.84 7.34
CA LYS A 9 -7.31 15.26 6.15
C LYS A 9 -6.88 16.68 5.77
N ILE A 10 -6.75 16.93 4.47
CA ILE A 10 -6.60 18.28 3.95
C ILE A 10 -7.98 18.96 4.00
N LYS A 11 -8.07 20.12 4.65
CA LYS A 11 -9.29 20.95 4.67
C LYS A 11 -8.98 22.27 4.00
N ASN A 12 -9.68 22.61 2.92
CA ASN A 12 -9.50 23.86 2.18
C ASN A 12 -8.03 24.12 1.77
N GLY A 13 -7.30 23.06 1.38
CA GLY A 13 -5.88 23.16 1.02
C GLY A 13 -4.91 23.27 2.21
N VAL A 14 -5.40 23.24 3.45
CA VAL A 14 -4.58 23.34 4.67
C VAL A 14 -4.45 21.98 5.35
N ILE A 15 -3.24 21.64 5.74
CA ILE A 15 -2.91 20.47 6.58
C ILE A 15 -2.83 20.94 8.03
N GLU A 16 -3.81 20.56 8.84
CA GLU A 16 -3.82 20.88 10.28
C GLU A 16 -2.94 19.88 11.05
N VAL A 17 -1.95 20.39 11.78
CA VAL A 17 -1.17 19.59 12.73
C VAL A 17 -2.06 19.18 13.90
N PRO A 18 -2.24 17.87 14.18
CA PRO A 18 -3.06 17.41 15.28
C PRO A 18 -2.59 17.99 16.62
N LYS A 19 -3.54 18.32 17.51
CA LYS A 19 -3.25 18.93 18.83
C LYS A 19 -2.18 18.19 19.64
N LYS A 20 -2.12 16.86 19.53
CA LYS A 20 -1.13 16.01 20.19
C LYS A 20 0.34 16.38 19.85
N TYR A 21 0.56 17.02 18.71
CA TYR A 21 1.88 17.42 18.24
C TYR A 21 2.08 18.94 18.23
N GLN A 22 1.07 19.72 18.63
CA GLN A 22 1.20 21.16 18.80
C GLN A 22 2.23 21.43 19.92
N GLY A 23 3.26 22.22 19.62
CA GLY A 23 4.39 22.48 20.52
C GLY A 23 5.63 21.61 20.27
N LYS A 24 5.53 20.53 19.49
CA LYS A 24 6.71 19.77 19.04
C LYS A 24 7.45 20.42 17.88
N PHE A 25 6.76 21.30 17.16
CA PHE A 25 7.29 22.03 16.01
C PHE A 25 7.44 23.50 16.35
N LYS A 26 8.58 24.08 15.98
CA LYS A 26 8.84 25.53 16.02
C LYS A 26 8.48 26.13 14.64
N ASP A 27 9.11 27.24 14.26
CA ASP A 27 8.75 28.01 13.08
C ASP A 27 8.98 27.28 11.74
N ASN A 28 10.01 26.44 11.63
CA ASN A 28 10.36 25.74 10.40
C ASN A 28 10.15 24.23 10.52
N VAL A 29 9.45 23.65 9.54
CA VAL A 29 9.18 22.20 9.47
C VAL A 29 9.49 21.64 8.08
N ARG A 30 9.99 20.41 8.02
CA ARG A 30 10.13 19.63 6.77
C ARG A 30 8.90 18.73 6.63
N VAL A 31 8.13 18.91 5.55
CA VAL A 31 6.91 18.15 5.29
C VAL A 31 7.16 17.14 4.16
N ILE A 32 6.71 15.90 4.35
CA ILE A 32 6.70 14.86 3.30
C ILE A 32 5.25 14.50 3.06
N LEU A 33 4.76 14.78 1.85
CA LEU A 33 3.40 14.40 1.43
C LEU A 33 3.50 13.15 0.56
N VAL A 34 2.81 12.10 0.98
CA VAL A 34 2.63 10.90 0.17
C VAL A 34 1.21 10.98 -0.39
N ALA A 35 1.09 11.20 -1.69
CA ALA A 35 -0.20 11.13 -2.36
C ALA A 35 -0.68 9.67 -2.36
N GLU A 36 -1.84 9.40 -1.80
CA GLU A 36 -2.53 8.14 -2.05
C GLU A 36 -2.85 8.12 -3.54
N SER A 37 -2.16 7.27 -4.31
CA SER A 37 -2.48 7.10 -5.71
C SER A 37 -3.90 6.54 -5.79
N THR A 38 -4.84 7.34 -6.28
CA THR A 38 -6.16 6.85 -6.74
C THR A 38 -6.05 6.03 -8.01
N LYS A 39 -4.83 5.72 -8.48
CA LYS A 39 -4.61 4.57 -9.35
C LYS A 39 -5.29 3.41 -8.64
N ALA A 40 -6.47 3.03 -9.14
CA ALA A 40 -7.21 1.85 -8.72
C ALA A 40 -6.14 0.82 -8.43
N LYS A 41 -6.07 0.33 -7.17
CA LYS A 41 -5.07 -0.66 -6.73
C LYS A 41 -4.82 -1.54 -7.95
N ALA A 42 -3.65 -1.42 -8.57
CA ALA A 42 -3.36 -2.14 -9.81
C ALA A 42 -3.83 -3.55 -9.53
N ALA A 43 -4.79 -4.03 -10.34
CA ALA A 43 -5.57 -5.22 -10.00
C ALA A 43 -4.60 -6.25 -9.43
N ASP A 44 -4.81 -6.63 -8.17
CA ASP A 44 -3.87 -7.51 -7.47
C ASP A 44 -3.56 -8.67 -8.42
N TYR A 45 -2.29 -8.82 -8.80
CA TYR A 45 -1.92 -9.78 -9.83
C TYR A 45 -2.43 -11.18 -9.49
N LEU A 46 -2.55 -11.49 -8.19
CA LEU A 46 -3.17 -12.72 -7.73
C LEU A 46 -4.65 -12.81 -8.14
N ASN A 47 -5.44 -11.74 -7.91
CA ASN A 47 -6.85 -11.68 -8.29
C ASN A 47 -7.03 -11.75 -9.81
N GLU A 48 -6.16 -11.08 -10.58
CA GLU A 48 -6.19 -11.14 -12.04
C GLU A 48 -5.89 -12.56 -12.55
N LEU A 49 -4.88 -13.24 -11.99
CA LEU A 49 -4.54 -14.61 -12.35
C LEU A 49 -5.58 -15.64 -11.91
N MET A 50 -6.30 -15.39 -10.81
CA MET A 50 -7.42 -16.23 -10.38
C MET A 50 -8.62 -16.12 -11.32
N ALA A 51 -8.93 -14.90 -11.79
CA ALA A 51 -10.02 -14.66 -12.75
C ALA A 51 -9.65 -15.06 -14.18
N HIS A 52 -8.37 -14.88 -14.55
CA HIS A 52 -7.81 -15.16 -15.87
C HIS A 52 -6.54 -16.01 -15.75
N PRO A 53 -6.68 -17.33 -15.52
CA PRO A 53 -5.53 -18.22 -15.44
C PRO A 53 -4.71 -18.21 -16.73
N LEU A 54 -3.38 -18.12 -16.59
CA LEU A 54 -2.47 -18.18 -17.73
C LEU A 54 -2.54 -19.56 -18.39
N LYS A 55 -2.94 -19.59 -19.67
CA LYS A 55 -2.94 -20.80 -20.49
C LYS A 55 -1.60 -20.93 -21.18
N MET A 56 -0.69 -21.68 -20.58
CA MET A 56 0.61 -22.00 -21.19
C MET A 56 0.57 -23.40 -21.81
N LYS A 57 1.18 -23.55 -23.00
CA LYS A 57 1.33 -24.88 -23.61
C LYS A 57 2.19 -25.77 -22.71
N GLY A 58 1.69 -26.98 -22.43
CA GLY A 58 2.39 -27.96 -21.58
C GLY A 58 2.29 -27.70 -20.08
N PHE A 59 1.55 -26.68 -19.64
CA PHE A 59 1.31 -26.48 -18.21
C PHE A 59 0.34 -27.53 -17.67
N ARG A 60 0.84 -28.36 -16.76
CA ARG A 60 0.06 -29.32 -15.99
C ARG A 60 0.14 -28.94 -14.51
N PRO A 61 -0.96 -28.47 -13.91
CA PRO A 61 -1.01 -28.24 -12.47
C PRO A 61 -0.66 -29.52 -11.71
N LEU A 62 0.09 -29.39 -10.62
CA LEU A 62 0.33 -30.52 -9.73
C LEU A 62 -0.98 -30.95 -9.08
N SER A 63 -1.14 -32.27 -8.89
CA SER A 63 -2.17 -32.78 -8.00
C SER A 63 -1.88 -32.37 -6.55
N ARG A 64 -2.90 -32.48 -5.70
CA ARG A 64 -2.77 -32.15 -4.29
C ARG A 64 -1.73 -33.04 -3.61
N GLU A 65 -1.72 -34.32 -3.95
CA GLU A 65 -0.78 -35.33 -3.47
C GLU A 65 0.64 -35.02 -3.94
N GLU A 66 0.82 -34.68 -5.22
CA GLU A 66 2.12 -34.29 -5.80
C GLU A 66 2.69 -33.01 -5.16
N ALA A 67 1.85 -32.04 -4.82
CA ALA A 67 2.26 -30.81 -4.15
C ALA A 67 2.68 -31.07 -2.70
N HIS A 68 1.96 -31.93 -1.98
CA HIS A 68 2.29 -32.31 -0.59
C HIS A 68 3.58 -33.11 -0.50
N ALA A 69 3.89 -33.96 -1.48
CA ALA A 69 5.12 -34.76 -1.51
C ALA A 69 6.41 -33.94 -1.73
N ARG A 70 6.31 -32.65 -2.10
CA ARG A 70 7.46 -31.73 -2.29
C ARG A 70 7.76 -30.85 -1.08
N ARG A 71 6.98 -30.95 0.00
CA ARG A 71 7.26 -30.31 1.29
C ARG A 71 7.98 -31.29 2.21
#